data_AF-A0A6J6BJ58-F1
#
_entry.id   AF-A0A6J6BJ58-F1
#
_cell.length_a   1.000
_cell.length_b   1.000
_cell.length_c   1.000
_cell.angle_alpha   90.00
_cell.angle_beta   90.00
_cell.angle_gamma   90.00
#
_symmetry.space_group_name_H-M   'P 1'
#
loop_
_entity.id
_entity.type
_entity.pdbx_description
1 polymer ?
#
loop_
_entity_poly.entity_id
_entity_poly.type
_entity_poly.pdbx_seq_one_letter_code
_entity_poly.pdbx_strand_id
1 'polypeptide(L)'
;MLRTHEAGSLRKSNAGQTVTLAGWVSRRRDHGGVAFIDLRDASGSVQVVIRDEKVAGSLRAEWCLLITGEVVARPDGNQNTNIATGEIEVMGDTVVVLSESAPLPFPVDSGDDTDINEEVRLRYRYLDLRREKPAHNLRLRSKVTSTIRRVMEEETFLEIETPYLTRSTPEGARDFLVPVRLQPGSWYALPQSPQLFKQLLMVAGMEKYYQIARCFRDEDFRADRQPEFTQLDIEMSFIDQEDILAVAEKIVARIWKESVDYDIPLPLQRMTYADAMTRYGSDKPDLRFGNQLVDLTSFFADTQFRVFQAPYVGAVVMPGGAASARRELDAWQDWAKARGAKGLAYILVNEDGTLGGPVSKNLSETETAGVVQAAGAKPGDAIFFAAGERTASLNLLGAVRLEIGKRCNLIPDGKWEFLWVVDAPMFEPTDNGGWTAVHHPFTGPKPEFAATFKSDPASALAYAYDIVLNGTELGGGSIRIHDRNIQKDVFSVIGLSDEEADSKFGFLLEAFNYGPPPHGGIALGLDRVCALLTGSDSIREVIAFPKTASGGDPLTGAPTPITPAQRKESGIDWVPQASSASSKSPQES
;
A
#
# COMPACT_ATOMS: atom_id res chain seq x y z
N MET A 1 -21.96 11.00 -32.66
CA MET A 1 -20.55 10.67 -32.35
C MET A 1 -19.71 10.94 -33.59
N LEU A 2 -18.47 11.43 -33.44
CA LEU A 2 -17.55 11.65 -34.58
C LEU A 2 -17.07 10.33 -35.20
N ARG A 3 -16.90 9.28 -34.39
CA ARG A 3 -16.54 7.93 -34.84
C ARG A 3 -17.75 7.02 -34.94
N THR A 4 -17.65 6.02 -35.81
CA THR A 4 -18.63 4.92 -36.00
C THR A 4 -18.24 3.66 -35.24
N HIS A 5 -16.93 3.40 -35.08
CA HIS A 5 -16.36 2.20 -34.46
C HIS A 5 -15.18 2.60 -33.57
N GLU A 6 -14.80 1.70 -32.66
CA GLU A 6 -13.55 1.81 -31.92
C GLU A 6 -12.42 1.13 -32.70
N ALA A 7 -11.23 1.73 -32.72
CA ALA A 7 -10.11 1.27 -33.55
C ALA A 7 -9.75 -0.21 -33.29
N GLY A 8 -9.57 -0.59 -32.02
CA GLY A 8 -9.22 -1.95 -31.59
C GLY A 8 -10.36 -2.97 -31.67
N SER A 9 -11.60 -2.55 -31.96
CA SER A 9 -12.76 -3.44 -32.06
C SER A 9 -12.90 -4.13 -33.41
N LEU A 10 -12.25 -3.62 -34.46
CA LEU A 10 -12.39 -4.11 -35.82
C LEU A 10 -11.84 -5.54 -35.98
N ARG A 11 -12.54 -6.37 -36.76
CA ARG A 11 -12.17 -7.76 -37.06
C ARG A 11 -12.33 -8.04 -38.56
N LYS A 12 -11.90 -9.22 -39.00
CA LYS A 12 -12.08 -9.69 -40.38
C LYS A 12 -13.54 -9.65 -40.86
N SER A 13 -14.50 -9.85 -39.95
CA SER A 13 -15.94 -9.72 -40.22
C SER A 13 -16.38 -8.32 -40.63
N ASN A 14 -15.56 -7.28 -40.43
CA ASN A 14 -15.85 -5.91 -40.85
C ASN A 14 -15.35 -5.59 -42.26
N ALA A 15 -14.67 -6.52 -42.96
CA ALA A 15 -14.15 -6.28 -44.30
C ALA A 15 -15.26 -5.84 -45.28
N GLY A 16 -14.98 -4.84 -46.10
CA GLY A 16 -15.91 -4.20 -47.03
C GLY A 16 -16.77 -3.09 -46.41
N GLN A 17 -16.67 -2.84 -45.11
CA GLN A 17 -17.43 -1.76 -44.44
C GLN A 17 -16.65 -0.45 -44.48
N THR A 18 -17.32 0.65 -44.80
CA THR A 18 -16.80 2.00 -44.55
C THR A 18 -16.97 2.37 -43.08
N VAL A 19 -15.87 2.75 -42.44
CA VAL A 19 -15.83 3.13 -41.03
C VAL A 19 -15.20 4.51 -40.87
N THR A 20 -15.69 5.26 -39.89
CA THR A 20 -15.03 6.46 -39.35
C THR A 20 -14.44 6.14 -37.98
N LEU A 21 -13.15 6.41 -37.82
CA LEU A 21 -12.34 6.19 -36.61
C LEU A 21 -11.75 7.51 -36.13
N ALA A 22 -11.63 7.69 -34.82
CA ALA A 22 -10.93 8.81 -34.22
C ALA A 22 -9.93 8.31 -33.18
N GLY A 23 -8.71 8.83 -33.19
CA GLY A 23 -7.63 8.37 -32.32
C GLY A 23 -6.32 9.09 -32.57
N TRP A 24 -5.23 8.54 -32.03
CA TRP A 24 -3.89 9.10 -32.14
C TRP A 24 -3.02 8.25 -33.05
N VAL A 25 -2.15 8.90 -33.82
CA VAL A 25 -1.08 8.23 -34.56
C VAL A 25 -0.09 7.65 -33.56
N SER A 26 -0.15 6.35 -33.28
CA SER A 26 0.82 5.69 -32.40
C SER A 26 2.19 5.62 -33.07
N ARG A 27 2.21 5.07 -34.29
CA ARG A 27 3.43 4.93 -35.09
C ARG A 27 3.13 5.25 -36.55
N ARG A 28 4.12 5.78 -37.24
CA ARG A 28 4.10 6.00 -38.70
C ARG A 28 5.25 5.25 -39.35
N ARG A 29 4.96 4.58 -40.47
CA ARG A 29 5.92 3.92 -41.36
C ARG A 29 5.67 4.42 -42.77
N ASP A 30 6.74 4.81 -43.46
CA ASP A 30 6.67 5.37 -44.82
C ASP A 30 7.30 4.40 -45.81
N HIS A 31 6.59 4.05 -46.87
CA HIS A 31 7.05 3.18 -47.95
C HIS A 31 6.75 3.82 -49.32
N GLY A 32 7.54 4.83 -49.69
CA GLY A 32 7.64 5.30 -51.08
C GLY A 32 6.32 5.84 -51.65
N GLY A 33 5.64 6.70 -50.90
CA GLY A 33 4.40 7.37 -51.31
C GLY A 33 3.13 6.83 -50.62
N VAL A 34 3.27 5.81 -49.78
CA VAL A 34 2.19 5.29 -48.91
C VAL A 34 2.65 5.34 -47.46
N ALA A 35 1.83 5.93 -46.59
CA ALA A 35 2.03 5.86 -45.15
C ALA A 35 1.16 4.77 -44.53
N PHE A 36 1.79 3.95 -43.70
CA PHE A 36 1.12 3.04 -42.78
C PHE A 36 1.18 3.69 -41.40
N ILE A 37 0.02 4.01 -40.84
CA ILE A 37 -0.08 4.48 -39.46
C ILE A 37 -0.79 3.44 -38.60
N ASP A 38 -0.36 3.33 -37.35
CA ASP A 38 -1.12 2.60 -36.35
C ASP A 38 -1.97 3.63 -35.60
N LEU A 39 -3.28 3.64 -35.86
CA LEU A 39 -4.23 4.54 -35.19
C LEU A 39 -4.70 3.89 -33.89
N ARG A 40 -4.40 4.53 -32.76
CA ARG A 40 -4.71 4.05 -31.41
C ARG A 40 -5.86 4.83 -30.79
N ASP A 41 -6.79 4.12 -30.16
CA ASP A 41 -7.76 4.68 -29.23
C ASP A 41 -7.84 3.85 -27.93
N ALA A 42 -8.84 4.09 -27.10
CA ALA A 42 -8.98 3.39 -25.82
C ALA A 42 -9.19 1.87 -25.95
N SER A 43 -9.68 1.38 -27.10
CA SER A 43 -9.97 -0.02 -27.36
C SER A 43 -8.79 -0.81 -27.92
N GLY A 44 -7.72 -0.12 -28.34
CA GLY A 44 -6.55 -0.71 -28.98
C GLY A 44 -6.13 0.06 -30.23
N SER A 45 -5.47 -0.63 -31.15
CA SER A 45 -4.91 -0.03 -32.37
C SER A 45 -5.38 -0.73 -33.63
N VAL A 46 -5.44 -0.01 -34.74
CA VAL A 46 -5.65 -0.55 -36.09
C VAL A 46 -4.69 0.11 -37.09
N GLN A 47 -4.23 -0.67 -38.06
CA GLN A 47 -3.43 -0.11 -39.15
C GLN A 47 -4.32 0.64 -40.13
N VAL A 48 -3.89 1.84 -40.51
CA VAL A 48 -4.52 2.65 -41.55
C VAL A 48 -3.50 2.91 -42.64
N VAL A 49 -3.89 2.70 -43.89
CA VAL A 49 -3.09 2.94 -45.08
C VAL A 49 -3.53 4.25 -45.72
N ILE A 50 -2.63 5.23 -45.82
CA ILE A 50 -2.89 6.56 -46.39
C ILE A 50 -2.04 6.70 -47.66
N ARG A 51 -2.71 6.85 -48.81
CA ARG A 51 -2.07 6.96 -50.14
C ARG A 51 -1.85 8.40 -50.61
N ASP A 52 -2.46 9.39 -49.96
CA ASP A 52 -2.18 10.80 -50.24
C ASP A 52 -0.81 11.15 -49.66
N GLU A 53 0.20 11.29 -50.52
CA GLU A 53 1.59 11.59 -50.14
C GLU A 53 1.73 12.87 -49.31
N LYS A 54 0.93 13.90 -49.59
CA LYS A 54 1.02 15.18 -48.89
C LYS A 54 0.51 15.05 -47.46
N VAL A 55 -0.63 14.38 -47.29
CA VAL A 55 -1.18 14.09 -45.96
C VAL A 55 -0.27 13.13 -45.21
N ALA A 56 0.12 12.01 -45.83
CA ALA A 56 1.02 11.01 -45.28
C ALA A 56 2.35 11.63 -44.78
N GLY A 57 2.93 12.54 -45.58
CA GLY A 57 4.20 13.20 -45.29
C GLY A 57 4.17 14.13 -44.07
N SER A 58 3.01 14.73 -43.76
CA SER A 58 2.86 15.70 -42.67
C SER A 58 2.60 15.04 -41.31
N LEU A 59 1.96 13.87 -41.28
CA LEU A 59 1.61 13.19 -40.02
C LEU A 59 2.85 12.89 -39.17
N ARG A 60 2.71 13.11 -37.86
CA ARG A 60 3.70 12.78 -36.82
C ARG A 60 3.04 11.94 -35.73
N ALA A 61 3.86 11.33 -34.89
CA ALA A 61 3.39 10.60 -33.71
C ALA A 61 2.51 11.49 -32.82
N GLU A 62 1.49 10.87 -32.22
CA GLU A 62 0.50 11.48 -31.34
C GLU A 62 -0.35 12.60 -31.93
N TRP A 63 -0.36 12.77 -33.26
CA TRP A 63 -1.39 13.59 -33.93
C TRP A 63 -2.76 12.95 -33.73
N CYS A 64 -3.75 13.75 -33.35
CA CYS A 64 -5.14 13.33 -33.19
C CYS A 64 -5.86 13.44 -34.53
N LEU A 65 -6.38 12.32 -35.02
CA LEU A 65 -6.96 12.22 -36.36
C LEU A 65 -8.42 11.73 -36.29
N LEU A 66 -9.19 12.14 -37.30
CA LEU A 66 -10.46 11.54 -37.69
C LEU A 66 -10.29 10.97 -39.10
N ILE A 67 -10.46 9.66 -39.24
CA ILE A 67 -10.21 8.94 -40.48
C ILE A 67 -11.48 8.24 -40.92
N THR A 68 -11.89 8.43 -42.16
CA THR A 68 -12.94 7.63 -42.80
C THR A 68 -12.35 6.79 -43.91
N GLY A 69 -12.70 5.52 -43.95
CA GLY A 69 -12.09 4.56 -44.87
C GLY A 69 -12.77 3.20 -44.90
N GLU A 70 -12.48 2.42 -45.93
CA GLU A 70 -12.95 1.03 -46.04
C GLU A 70 -12.04 0.05 -45.27
N VAL A 71 -12.64 -0.87 -44.51
CA VAL A 71 -11.92 -1.99 -43.88
C VAL A 71 -11.61 -3.04 -44.94
N VAL A 72 -10.35 -3.42 -45.09
CA VAL A 72 -9.91 -4.46 -46.03
C VAL A 72 -9.10 -5.53 -45.29
N ALA A 73 -9.12 -6.76 -45.81
CA ALA A 73 -8.21 -7.79 -45.34
C ALA A 73 -6.77 -7.42 -45.73
N ARG A 74 -5.82 -7.65 -44.83
CA ARG A 74 -4.41 -7.46 -45.19
C ARG A 74 -4.00 -8.48 -46.26
N PRO A 75 -3.06 -8.11 -47.14
CA PRO A 75 -2.45 -9.06 -48.08
C PRO A 75 -1.86 -10.28 -47.36
N ASP A 76 -1.85 -11.42 -48.04
CA ASP A 76 -1.24 -12.64 -47.50
C ASP A 76 0.23 -12.43 -47.15
N GLY A 77 0.61 -12.81 -45.92
CA GLY A 77 1.95 -12.61 -45.36
C GLY A 77 2.10 -11.31 -44.55
N ASN A 78 1.13 -10.39 -44.60
CA ASN A 78 1.17 -9.12 -43.87
C ASN A 78 0.30 -9.10 -42.61
N GLN A 79 -0.29 -10.24 -42.23
CA GLN A 79 -1.07 -10.37 -41.01
C GLN A 79 -0.17 -10.19 -39.77
N ASN A 80 -0.66 -9.46 -38.77
CA ASN A 80 0.05 -9.25 -37.50
C ASN A 80 -0.61 -10.04 -36.38
N THR A 81 -0.01 -11.15 -35.94
CA THR A 81 -0.55 -11.99 -34.87
C THR A 81 -0.48 -11.35 -33.48
N ASN A 82 0.23 -10.23 -33.32
CA ASN A 82 0.44 -9.58 -32.03
C ASN A 82 -0.69 -8.61 -31.65
N ILE A 83 -1.62 -8.30 -32.56
CA ILE A 83 -2.74 -7.38 -32.29
C ILE A 83 -4.06 -7.97 -32.78
N ALA A 84 -5.16 -7.67 -32.08
CA ALA A 84 -6.49 -8.21 -32.39
C ALA A 84 -7.05 -7.77 -33.76
N THR A 85 -6.55 -6.65 -34.29
CA THR A 85 -6.94 -6.09 -35.61
C THR A 85 -5.99 -6.53 -36.73
N GLY A 86 -5.06 -7.45 -36.45
CA GLY A 86 -3.91 -7.71 -37.30
C GLY A 86 -4.19 -8.43 -38.62
N GLU A 87 -5.40 -8.95 -38.81
CA GLU A 87 -5.84 -9.52 -40.09
C GLU A 87 -6.42 -8.48 -41.06
N ILE A 88 -6.66 -7.25 -40.60
CA ILE A 88 -7.28 -6.18 -41.38
C ILE A 88 -6.45 -4.90 -41.38
N GLU A 89 -6.79 -3.99 -42.29
CA GLU A 89 -6.35 -2.60 -42.30
C GLU A 89 -7.46 -1.71 -42.83
N VAL A 90 -7.38 -0.39 -42.58
CA VAL A 90 -8.35 0.59 -43.08
C VAL A 90 -7.70 1.43 -44.17
N MET A 91 -8.34 1.50 -45.33
CA MET A 91 -7.94 2.39 -46.42
C MET A 91 -8.37 3.82 -46.09
N GLY A 92 -7.45 4.66 -45.62
CA GLY A 92 -7.74 6.01 -45.12
C GLY A 92 -8.06 7.00 -46.24
N ASP A 93 -9.27 6.93 -46.79
CA ASP A 93 -9.73 7.75 -47.92
C ASP A 93 -9.87 9.23 -47.55
N THR A 94 -10.34 9.51 -46.34
CA THR A 94 -10.46 10.87 -45.80
C THR A 94 -9.76 10.94 -44.46
N VAL A 95 -8.80 11.86 -44.33
CA VAL A 95 -8.05 12.09 -43.09
C VAL A 95 -8.20 13.55 -42.70
N VAL A 96 -8.76 13.78 -41.51
CA VAL A 96 -8.89 15.09 -40.90
C VAL A 96 -7.97 15.14 -39.68
N VAL A 97 -7.04 16.08 -39.67
CA VAL A 97 -6.22 16.37 -38.49
C VAL A 97 -7.09 17.16 -37.50
N LEU A 98 -7.48 16.52 -36.41
CA LEU A 98 -8.23 17.17 -35.33
C LEU A 98 -7.32 18.05 -34.48
N SER A 99 -6.10 17.57 -34.20
CA SER A 99 -5.09 18.33 -33.46
C SER A 99 -3.69 17.80 -33.78
N GLU A 100 -2.76 18.70 -34.07
CA GLU A 100 -1.34 18.37 -34.21
C GLU A 100 -0.70 18.15 -32.83
N SER A 101 0.34 17.32 -32.78
CA SER A 101 1.21 17.14 -31.62
C SER A 101 2.61 17.68 -31.91
N ALA A 102 3.19 18.32 -30.90
CA ALA A 102 4.59 18.73 -30.89
C ALA A 102 5.51 17.49 -30.76
N PRO A 103 6.83 17.64 -30.99
CA PRO A 103 7.80 16.58 -30.69
C PRO A 103 7.65 16.09 -29.24
N LEU A 104 7.61 14.77 -29.08
CA LEU A 104 7.33 14.15 -27.79
C LEU A 104 8.55 14.19 -26.86
N PRO A 105 8.35 14.39 -25.55
CA PRO A 105 9.42 14.31 -24.55
C PRO A 105 9.94 12.87 -24.37
N PHE A 106 9.13 11.87 -24.73
CA PHE A 106 9.48 10.45 -24.77
C PHE A 106 8.53 9.69 -25.70
N PRO A 107 8.93 8.50 -26.21
CA PRO A 107 8.05 7.66 -27.03
C PRO A 107 6.81 7.17 -26.25
N VAL A 108 5.64 7.19 -26.90
CA VAL A 108 4.37 6.70 -26.33
C VAL A 108 4.01 5.32 -26.90
N ASP A 109 4.59 4.93 -28.04
CA ASP A 109 4.34 3.68 -28.76
C ASP A 109 5.13 2.48 -28.23
N SER A 110 6.13 2.69 -27.39
CA SER A 110 6.82 1.61 -26.67
C SER A 110 5.98 1.17 -25.47
N GLY A 111 5.31 0.02 -25.61
CA GLY A 111 4.75 -0.75 -24.48
C GLY A 111 5.84 -1.35 -23.58
N ASP A 112 7.09 -1.41 -24.05
CA ASP A 112 8.24 -1.93 -23.31
C ASP A 112 8.83 -0.92 -22.32
N ASP A 113 9.50 -1.45 -21.29
CA ASP A 113 10.26 -0.75 -20.24
C ASP A 113 11.49 -0.02 -20.81
N THR A 114 11.30 0.89 -21.76
CA THR A 114 12.27 1.99 -21.93
C THR A 114 12.40 2.66 -20.57
N ASP A 115 13.61 2.70 -20.01
CA ASP A 115 13.98 3.39 -18.76
C ASP A 115 13.82 4.91 -18.93
N ILE A 116 12.57 5.34 -19.09
CA ILE A 116 12.20 6.74 -19.05
C ILE A 116 12.24 7.15 -17.59
N ASN A 117 13.06 8.14 -17.29
CA ASN A 117 13.19 8.71 -15.96
C ASN A 117 11.79 9.05 -15.37
N GLU A 118 11.56 8.62 -14.12
CA GLU A 118 10.28 8.80 -13.42
C GLU A 118 9.82 10.27 -13.40
N GLU A 119 10.73 11.20 -13.12
CA GLU A 119 10.42 12.63 -13.05
C GLU A 119 9.90 13.16 -14.39
N VAL A 120 10.48 12.71 -15.51
CA VAL A 120 10.01 13.06 -16.86
C VAL A 120 8.63 12.46 -17.12
N ARG A 121 8.40 11.19 -16.74
CA ARG A 121 7.09 10.54 -16.87
C ARG A 121 6.01 11.29 -16.08
N LEU A 122 6.30 11.68 -14.84
CA LEU A 122 5.36 12.40 -13.98
C LEU A 122 5.12 13.83 -14.48
N ARG A 123 6.14 14.52 -14.98
CA ARG A 123 5.98 15.86 -15.58
C ARG A 123 5.05 15.87 -16.79
N TYR A 124 5.09 14.81 -17.59
CA TYR A 124 4.20 14.63 -18.74
C TYR A 124 3.23 13.46 -18.52
N ARG A 125 2.67 13.34 -17.31
CA ARG A 125 1.82 12.19 -16.92
C ARG A 125 0.64 11.97 -17.85
N TYR A 126 0.09 13.03 -18.44
CA TYR A 126 -0.98 12.94 -19.44
C TYR A 126 -0.56 12.25 -20.76
N LEU A 127 0.73 12.23 -21.10
CA LEU A 127 1.29 11.42 -22.19
C LEU A 127 1.67 10.02 -21.71
N ASP A 128 2.24 9.89 -20.50
CA ASP A 128 2.59 8.59 -19.92
C ASP A 128 1.36 7.69 -19.76
N LEU A 129 0.22 8.26 -19.35
CA LEU A 129 -1.07 7.55 -19.25
C LEU A 129 -1.66 7.11 -20.60
N ARG A 130 -1.09 7.50 -21.75
CA ARG A 130 -1.46 6.95 -23.06
C ARG A 130 -0.76 5.64 -23.38
N ARG A 131 0.36 5.34 -22.70
CA ARG A 131 1.09 4.08 -22.84
C ARG A 131 0.26 2.92 -22.28
N GLU A 132 0.48 1.72 -22.82
CA GLU A 132 -0.34 0.56 -22.53
C GLU A 132 -0.37 0.19 -21.04
N LYS A 133 0.80 0.04 -20.41
CA LYS A 133 0.93 -0.36 -18.99
C LYS A 133 0.29 0.65 -18.02
N PRO A 134 0.63 1.96 -18.03
CA PRO A 134 -0.05 2.95 -17.18
C PRO A 134 -1.57 3.05 -17.43
N ALA A 135 -2.02 2.96 -18.68
CA ALA A 135 -3.44 2.98 -19.01
C ALA A 135 -4.17 1.73 -18.49
N HIS A 136 -3.56 0.55 -18.64
CA HIS A 136 -4.06 -0.72 -18.11
C HIS A 136 -4.23 -0.63 -16.59
N ASN A 137 -3.23 -0.13 -15.87
CA ASN A 137 -3.26 0.03 -14.41
C ASN A 137 -4.47 0.85 -13.93
N LEU A 138 -4.75 1.99 -14.57
CA LEU A 138 -5.90 2.82 -14.20
C LEU A 138 -7.25 2.17 -14.55
N ARG A 139 -7.33 1.44 -15.68
CA ARG A 139 -8.52 0.67 -16.03
C ARG A 139 -8.75 -0.48 -15.04
N LEU A 140 -7.69 -1.16 -14.63
CA LEU A 140 -7.77 -2.21 -13.61
C LEU A 140 -8.26 -1.64 -12.28
N ARG A 141 -7.71 -0.51 -11.83
CA ARG A 141 -8.21 0.19 -10.63
C ARG A 141 -9.71 0.52 -10.74
N SER A 142 -10.16 1.01 -11.89
CA SER A 142 -11.60 1.27 -12.11
C SER A 142 -12.42 -0.01 -11.96
N LYS A 143 -11.99 -1.12 -12.57
CA LYS A 143 -12.63 -2.44 -12.41
C LYS A 143 -12.65 -2.92 -10.96
N VAL A 144 -11.56 -2.78 -10.22
CA VAL A 144 -11.46 -3.12 -8.79
C VAL A 144 -12.49 -2.33 -7.98
N THR A 145 -12.55 -1.01 -8.15
CA THR A 145 -13.53 -0.19 -7.41
C THR A 145 -14.99 -0.49 -7.78
N SER A 146 -15.27 -0.81 -9.05
CA SER A 146 -16.60 -1.27 -9.47
C SER A 146 -16.95 -2.61 -8.83
N THR A 147 -15.99 -3.53 -8.76
CA THR A 147 -16.16 -4.85 -8.14
C THR A 147 -16.47 -4.73 -6.65
N ILE A 148 -15.71 -3.89 -5.93
CA ILE A 148 -15.94 -3.57 -4.52
C ILE A 148 -17.38 -3.09 -4.33
N ARG A 149 -17.81 -2.05 -5.04
CA ARG A 149 -19.15 -1.48 -4.88
C ARG A 149 -20.26 -2.51 -5.06
N ARG A 150 -20.15 -3.40 -6.05
CA ARG A 150 -21.13 -4.48 -6.24
C ARG A 150 -21.13 -5.47 -5.08
N VAL A 151 -19.96 -5.84 -4.54
CA VAL A 151 -19.90 -6.72 -3.35
C VAL A 151 -20.56 -6.05 -2.15
N MET A 152 -20.31 -4.76 -1.95
CA MET A 152 -20.90 -3.99 -0.86
C MET A 152 -22.43 -3.87 -1.00
N GLU A 153 -22.93 -3.67 -2.23
CA GLU A 153 -24.36 -3.68 -2.54
C GLU A 153 -25.00 -5.06 -2.29
N GLU A 154 -24.35 -6.15 -2.74
CA GLU A 154 -24.76 -7.54 -2.45
C GLU A 154 -24.84 -7.81 -0.93
N GLU A 155 -23.96 -7.20 -0.14
CA GLU A 155 -23.88 -7.33 1.32
C GLU A 155 -24.70 -6.26 2.09
N THR A 156 -25.53 -5.48 1.36
CA THR A 156 -26.43 -4.44 1.87
C THR A 156 -25.74 -3.32 2.66
N PHE A 157 -24.52 -2.95 2.29
CA PHE A 157 -23.82 -1.80 2.86
C PHE A 157 -24.25 -0.48 2.20
N LEU A 158 -24.17 0.60 2.98
CA LEU A 158 -24.44 1.96 2.51
C LEU A 158 -23.14 2.70 2.18
N GLU A 159 -23.01 3.22 0.95
CA GLU A 159 -21.93 4.16 0.59
C GLU A 159 -22.28 5.53 1.16
N ILE A 160 -21.63 5.95 2.24
CA ILE A 160 -21.91 7.23 2.90
C ILE A 160 -20.65 8.10 2.89
N GLU A 161 -20.77 9.31 2.35
CA GLU A 161 -19.65 10.26 2.31
C GLU A 161 -19.42 10.90 3.69
N THR A 162 -18.15 11.06 4.06
CA THR A 162 -17.73 11.73 5.31
C THR A 162 -16.96 13.02 5.00
N PRO A 163 -17.01 14.05 5.87
CA PRO A 163 -16.37 15.33 5.59
C PRO A 163 -14.84 15.23 5.57
N TYR A 164 -14.19 16.06 4.74
CA TYR A 164 -12.73 16.22 4.70
C TYR A 164 -12.20 17.41 5.49
N LEU A 165 -13.05 18.36 5.89
CA LEU A 165 -12.68 19.48 6.75
C LEU A 165 -13.07 19.13 8.18
N THR A 166 -12.15 18.50 8.91
CA THR A 166 -12.42 17.91 10.22
C THR A 166 -11.74 18.69 11.34
N ARG A 167 -11.99 18.29 12.58
CA ARG A 167 -11.19 18.71 13.73
C ARG A 167 -9.84 18.01 13.69
N SER A 168 -8.77 18.68 14.11
CA SER A 168 -7.47 18.03 14.33
C SER A 168 -7.54 17.16 15.58
N THR A 169 -7.37 15.86 15.36
CA THR A 169 -7.32 14.82 16.38
C THR A 169 -6.30 13.80 15.92
N PRO A 170 -5.00 14.01 16.17
CA PRO A 170 -3.97 13.15 15.62
C PRO A 170 -4.19 11.69 16.03
N GLU A 171 -4.34 10.79 15.05
CA GLU A 171 -4.58 9.34 15.23
C GLU A 171 -3.27 8.54 15.10
N GLY A 172 -2.12 9.19 15.28
CA GLY A 172 -0.79 8.57 15.17
C GLY A 172 0.12 9.25 14.14
N ALA A 173 -0.44 9.87 13.10
CA ALA A 173 0.31 10.70 12.15
C ALA A 173 0.09 12.21 12.38
N ARG A 174 0.83 13.06 11.66
CA ARG A 174 0.57 14.50 11.61
C ARG A 174 -0.54 14.80 10.61
N ASP A 175 -1.42 15.73 10.97
CA ASP A 175 -2.50 16.21 10.11
C ASP A 175 -2.01 17.26 9.11
N PHE A 176 -2.56 17.23 7.90
CA PHE A 176 -2.55 18.41 7.03
C PHE A 176 -3.58 19.43 7.53
N LEU A 177 -3.18 20.68 7.72
CA LEU A 177 -4.05 21.74 8.24
C LEU A 177 -4.56 22.66 7.13
N VAL A 178 -5.80 23.11 7.26
CA VAL A 178 -6.46 24.04 6.33
C VAL A 178 -6.91 25.29 7.10
N PRO A 179 -6.38 26.49 6.79
CA PRO A 179 -6.73 27.72 7.50
C PRO A 179 -8.18 28.16 7.21
N VAL A 180 -8.85 28.73 8.22
CA VAL A 180 -10.23 29.20 8.11
C VAL A 180 -10.27 30.72 7.96
N ARG A 181 -10.45 31.20 6.72
CA ARG A 181 -10.55 32.64 6.39
C ARG A 181 -11.56 33.41 7.26
N LEU A 182 -12.71 32.80 7.56
CA LEU A 182 -13.80 33.43 8.32
C LEU A 182 -13.57 33.46 9.84
N GLN A 183 -12.62 32.65 10.34
CA GLN A 183 -12.31 32.51 11.75
C GLN A 183 -10.78 32.50 11.93
N PRO A 184 -10.11 33.66 11.79
CA PRO A 184 -8.66 33.74 11.92
C PRO A 184 -8.16 33.11 13.23
N GLY A 185 -7.11 32.29 13.15
CA GLY A 185 -6.60 31.49 14.26
C GLY A 185 -7.20 30.09 14.38
N SER A 186 -8.26 29.77 13.62
CA SER A 186 -8.88 28.44 13.58
C SER A 186 -8.44 27.66 12.33
N TRP A 187 -8.41 26.33 12.46
CA TRP A 187 -7.91 25.41 11.45
C TRP A 187 -8.82 24.19 11.35
N TYR A 188 -9.08 23.73 10.12
CA TYR A 188 -9.49 22.35 9.89
C TYR A 188 -8.26 21.46 9.77
N ALA A 189 -8.47 20.16 9.95
CA ALA A 189 -7.54 19.11 9.55
C ALA A 189 -8.14 18.29 8.41
N LEU A 190 -7.31 17.78 7.52
CA LEU A 190 -7.69 16.73 6.59
C LEU A 190 -7.63 15.37 7.31
N PRO A 191 -8.61 14.47 7.10
CA PRO A 191 -8.72 13.24 7.88
C PRO A 191 -7.63 12.22 7.51
N GLN A 192 -7.00 11.64 8.54
CA GLN A 192 -6.10 10.49 8.39
C GLN A 192 -6.85 9.22 7.97
N SER A 193 -8.13 9.14 8.35
CA SER A 193 -9.12 8.13 7.98
C SER A 193 -10.54 8.63 8.35
N PRO A 194 -11.62 7.98 7.89
CA PRO A 194 -12.98 8.26 8.36
C PRO A 194 -13.30 7.71 9.76
N GLN A 195 -12.31 7.26 10.55
CA GLN A 195 -12.47 6.44 11.77
C GLN A 195 -13.49 6.99 12.78
N LEU A 196 -13.49 8.29 13.05
CA LEU A 196 -14.44 8.87 14.01
C LEU A 196 -15.86 8.93 13.42
N PHE A 197 -15.99 9.26 12.14
CA PHE A 197 -17.29 9.40 11.49
C PHE A 197 -17.97 8.06 11.26
N LYS A 198 -17.24 7.01 10.86
CA LYS A 198 -17.83 5.68 10.69
C LYS A 198 -18.36 5.10 12.00
N GLN A 199 -17.69 5.34 13.12
CA GLN A 199 -18.21 4.98 14.45
C GLN A 199 -19.49 5.78 14.78
N LEU A 200 -19.52 7.09 14.51
CA LEU A 200 -20.75 7.88 14.69
C LEU A 200 -21.90 7.39 13.80
N LEU A 201 -21.63 6.87 12.60
CA LEU A 201 -22.65 6.25 11.75
C LEU A 201 -23.19 4.95 12.33
N MET A 202 -22.38 4.19 13.08
CA MET A 202 -22.86 3.04 13.85
C MET A 202 -23.81 3.51 14.97
N VAL A 203 -23.44 4.56 15.71
CA VAL A 203 -24.32 5.19 16.71
C VAL A 203 -25.61 5.74 16.08
N ALA A 204 -25.54 6.24 14.84
CA ALA A 204 -26.70 6.73 14.09
C ALA A 204 -27.63 5.63 13.56
N GLY A 205 -27.30 4.34 13.77
CA GLY A 205 -28.11 3.22 13.33
C GLY A 205 -28.00 2.91 11.83
N MET A 206 -26.89 3.29 11.18
CA MET A 206 -26.67 2.92 9.77
C MET A 206 -26.32 1.43 9.60
N GLU A 207 -25.84 0.79 10.67
CA GLU A 207 -25.53 -0.64 10.80
C GLU A 207 -24.44 -1.21 9.88
N LYS A 208 -24.42 -0.88 8.59
CA LYS A 208 -23.42 -1.32 7.61
C LYS A 208 -22.99 -0.15 6.73
N TYR A 209 -21.79 0.33 6.97
CA TYR A 209 -21.19 1.47 6.30
C TYR A 209 -20.00 1.05 5.43
N TYR A 210 -19.88 1.66 4.26
CA TYR A 210 -18.60 1.71 3.55
C TYR A 210 -18.36 3.05 2.85
N GLN A 211 -17.09 3.31 2.54
CA GLN A 211 -16.71 4.41 1.66
C GLN A 211 -15.37 4.10 0.99
N ILE A 212 -15.25 4.42 -0.30
CA ILE A 212 -13.94 4.51 -0.96
C ILE A 212 -13.43 5.94 -0.72
N ALA A 213 -12.78 6.15 0.43
CA ALA A 213 -12.44 7.46 0.96
C ALA A 213 -11.03 7.92 0.57
N ARG A 214 -10.85 9.23 0.42
CA ARG A 214 -9.51 9.84 0.39
C ARG A 214 -9.03 10.12 1.81
N CYS A 215 -7.79 9.72 2.09
CA CYS A 215 -7.13 9.87 3.38
C CYS A 215 -5.84 10.68 3.20
N PHE A 216 -5.44 11.40 4.26
CA PHE A 216 -4.32 12.35 4.21
C PHE A 216 -3.42 12.19 5.42
N ARG A 217 -2.10 12.02 5.21
CA ARG A 217 -1.11 11.89 6.29
C ARG A 217 0.16 12.66 5.95
N ASP A 218 0.57 13.58 6.83
CA ASP A 218 1.82 14.34 6.69
C ASP A 218 3.01 13.58 7.30
N GLU A 219 3.38 12.49 6.64
CA GLU A 219 4.50 11.61 6.99
C GLU A 219 5.64 11.68 5.97
N ASP A 220 6.81 11.17 6.37
CA ASP A 220 7.93 10.95 5.46
C ASP A 220 7.52 10.02 4.30
N PHE A 221 7.81 10.46 3.09
CA PHE A 221 7.44 9.75 1.87
C PHE A 221 8.30 8.50 1.63
N ARG A 222 7.65 7.45 1.11
CA ARG A 222 8.28 6.18 0.69
C ARG A 222 7.69 5.73 -0.65
N ALA A 223 8.23 4.68 -1.25
CA ALA A 223 7.71 4.15 -2.51
C ALA A 223 6.25 3.67 -2.41
N ASP A 224 5.85 3.21 -1.23
CA ASP A 224 4.53 2.70 -0.88
C ASP A 224 3.68 3.71 -0.07
N ARG A 225 4.11 4.98 0.03
CA ARG A 225 3.42 6.05 0.77
C ARG A 225 3.22 7.30 -0.09
N GLN A 226 2.00 7.84 -0.03
CA GLN A 226 1.62 9.10 -0.68
C GLN A 226 0.95 10.00 0.38
N PRO A 227 1.10 11.33 0.28
CA PRO A 227 0.49 12.27 1.24
C PRO A 227 -1.04 12.19 1.23
N GLU A 228 -1.59 11.83 0.07
CA GLU A 228 -3.00 11.57 -0.15
C GLU A 228 -3.13 10.16 -0.76
N PHE A 229 -3.97 9.31 -0.18
CA PHE A 229 -4.11 7.91 -0.58
C PHE A 229 -5.55 7.44 -0.38
N THR A 230 -5.94 6.36 -1.04
CA THR A 230 -7.33 5.89 -1.05
C THR A 230 -7.49 4.63 -0.20
N GLN A 231 -8.49 4.64 0.68
CA GLN A 231 -8.90 3.47 1.45
C GLN A 231 -10.28 2.98 1.00
N LEU A 232 -10.50 1.68 1.03
CA LEU A 232 -11.84 1.11 1.20
C LEU A 232 -12.07 1.00 2.70
N ASP A 233 -12.90 1.87 3.24
CA ASP A 233 -13.22 1.93 4.65
C ASP A 233 -14.59 1.28 4.90
N ILE A 234 -14.68 0.40 5.91
CA ILE A 234 -15.84 -0.45 6.20
C ILE A 234 -16.09 -0.43 7.71
N GLU A 235 -17.34 -0.34 8.13
CA GLU A 235 -17.75 -0.47 9.53
C GLU A 235 -19.12 -1.15 9.64
N MET A 236 -19.30 -2.01 10.64
CA MET A 236 -20.53 -2.75 10.89
C MET A 236 -20.90 -2.73 12.37
N SER A 237 -22.20 -2.72 12.68
CA SER A 237 -22.76 -2.87 14.03
C SER A 237 -23.23 -4.30 14.28
N PHE A 238 -23.29 -4.68 15.56
CA PHE A 238 -23.77 -5.98 16.06
C PHE A 238 -22.97 -7.18 15.53
N ILE A 239 -21.67 -6.99 15.31
CA ILE A 239 -20.76 -8.01 14.80
C ILE A 239 -19.71 -8.44 15.82
N ASP A 240 -19.12 -9.60 15.58
CA ASP A 240 -17.84 -9.99 16.14
C ASP A 240 -16.71 -9.97 15.08
N GLN A 241 -15.53 -10.49 15.45
CA GLN A 241 -14.38 -10.55 14.55
C GLN A 241 -14.63 -11.47 13.34
N GLU A 242 -15.35 -12.57 13.49
CA GLU A 242 -15.56 -13.52 12.39
C GLU A 242 -16.40 -12.91 11.26
N ASP A 243 -17.41 -12.12 11.63
CA ASP A 243 -18.30 -11.47 10.67
C ASP A 243 -17.56 -10.52 9.72
N ILE A 244 -16.72 -9.63 10.28
CA ILE A 244 -15.97 -8.63 9.49
C ILE A 244 -14.84 -9.26 8.66
N LEU A 245 -14.21 -10.32 9.18
CA LEU A 245 -13.24 -11.12 8.43
C LEU A 245 -13.90 -11.77 7.22
N ALA A 246 -15.10 -12.36 7.38
CA ALA A 246 -15.83 -12.97 6.28
C ALA A 246 -16.20 -11.97 5.17
N VAL A 247 -16.60 -10.75 5.54
CA VAL A 247 -16.86 -9.67 4.57
C VAL A 247 -15.58 -9.29 3.82
N ALA A 248 -14.47 -9.08 4.54
CA ALA A 248 -13.18 -8.75 3.93
C ALA A 248 -12.69 -9.87 2.99
N GLU A 249 -12.83 -11.14 3.39
CA GLU A 249 -12.51 -12.32 2.59
C GLU A 249 -13.34 -12.38 1.30
N LYS A 250 -14.66 -12.12 1.37
CA LYS A 250 -15.54 -12.05 0.20
C LYS A 250 -15.08 -10.96 -0.78
N ILE A 251 -14.72 -9.78 -0.26
CA ILE A 251 -14.24 -8.66 -1.08
C ILE A 251 -12.96 -9.04 -1.81
N VAL A 252 -11.93 -9.53 -1.10
CA VAL A 252 -10.64 -9.86 -1.73
C VAL A 252 -10.78 -11.03 -2.71
N ALA A 253 -11.56 -12.07 -2.38
CA ALA A 253 -11.81 -13.18 -3.29
C ALA A 253 -12.46 -12.72 -4.59
N ARG A 254 -13.46 -11.83 -4.51
CA ARG A 254 -14.14 -11.31 -5.70
C ARG A 254 -13.25 -10.38 -6.53
N ILE A 255 -12.45 -9.53 -5.88
CA ILE A 255 -11.48 -8.67 -6.55
C ILE A 255 -10.50 -9.55 -7.35
N TRP A 256 -9.88 -10.56 -6.74
CA TRP A 256 -8.89 -11.41 -7.42
C TRP A 256 -9.52 -12.24 -8.54
N LYS A 257 -10.69 -12.83 -8.29
CA LYS A 257 -11.39 -13.62 -9.31
C LYS A 257 -11.72 -12.78 -10.54
N GLU A 258 -12.27 -11.58 -10.35
CA GLU A 258 -12.66 -10.78 -11.51
C GLU A 258 -11.49 -10.07 -12.16
N SER A 259 -10.47 -9.67 -11.40
CA SER A 259 -9.37 -8.85 -11.92
C SER A 259 -8.32 -9.67 -12.65
N VAL A 260 -7.94 -10.82 -12.09
CA VAL A 260 -6.82 -11.65 -12.56
C VAL A 260 -7.17 -13.14 -12.68
N ASP A 261 -8.47 -13.49 -12.62
CA ASP A 261 -8.97 -14.88 -12.70
C ASP A 261 -8.30 -15.85 -11.72
N TYR A 262 -8.09 -15.38 -10.48
CA TYR A 262 -7.50 -16.18 -9.41
C TYR A 262 -8.54 -16.50 -8.33
N ASP A 263 -8.75 -17.79 -8.07
CA ASP A 263 -9.62 -18.27 -7.00
C ASP A 263 -8.83 -18.34 -5.69
N ILE A 264 -9.13 -17.44 -4.75
CA ILE A 264 -8.54 -17.45 -3.41
C ILE A 264 -9.18 -18.57 -2.59
N PRO A 265 -8.40 -19.52 -2.01
CA PRO A 265 -8.93 -20.50 -1.07
C PRO A 265 -9.41 -19.80 0.21
N LEU A 266 -10.67 -20.01 0.58
CA LEU A 266 -11.28 -19.48 1.80
C LEU A 266 -11.69 -20.62 2.76
N PRO A 267 -11.70 -20.40 4.09
CA PRO A 267 -11.29 -19.16 4.77
C PRO A 267 -9.77 -18.95 4.71
N LEU A 268 -9.32 -17.71 4.87
CA LEU A 268 -7.89 -17.41 4.86
C LEU A 268 -7.20 -17.99 6.10
N GLN A 269 -5.92 -18.34 5.95
CA GLN A 269 -5.10 -18.76 7.08
C GLN A 269 -5.01 -17.63 8.11
N ARG A 270 -4.93 -17.99 9.39
CA ARG A 270 -4.70 -17.05 10.50
C ARG A 270 -3.42 -17.37 11.25
N MET A 271 -2.79 -16.34 11.80
CA MET A 271 -1.59 -16.43 12.64
C MET A 271 -1.68 -15.38 13.73
N THR A 272 -1.29 -15.73 14.96
CA THR A 272 -1.21 -14.72 16.02
C THR A 272 -0.04 -13.77 15.74
N TYR A 273 -0.13 -12.52 16.19
CA TYR A 273 0.97 -11.56 16.13
C TYR A 273 2.23 -12.14 16.80
N ALA A 274 2.06 -12.81 17.94
CA ALA A 274 3.16 -13.46 18.66
C ALA A 274 3.87 -14.53 17.80
N ASP A 275 3.12 -15.36 17.08
CA ASP A 275 3.67 -16.37 16.17
C ASP A 275 4.32 -15.72 14.94
N ALA A 276 3.69 -14.69 14.36
CA ALA A 276 4.21 -13.96 13.22
C ALA A 276 5.58 -13.34 13.56
N MET A 277 5.66 -12.64 14.69
CA MET A 277 6.90 -12.08 15.20
C MET A 277 7.93 -13.16 15.53
N THR A 278 7.55 -14.22 16.25
CA THR A 278 8.49 -15.26 16.68
C THR A 278 9.06 -16.06 15.50
N ARG A 279 8.24 -16.39 14.50
CA ARG A 279 8.64 -17.23 13.37
C ARG A 279 9.18 -16.46 12.17
N TYR A 280 8.84 -15.19 12.03
CA TYR A 280 9.17 -14.40 10.83
C TYR A 280 9.78 -13.04 11.12
N GLY A 281 9.77 -12.58 12.38
CA GLY A 281 10.30 -11.27 12.75
C GLY A 281 9.51 -10.11 12.16
N SER A 282 8.22 -10.32 11.87
CA SER A 282 7.35 -9.30 11.30
C SER A 282 5.88 -9.65 11.55
N ASP A 283 5.09 -8.61 11.79
CA ASP A 283 3.63 -8.58 11.82
C ASP A 283 2.97 -8.70 10.44
N LYS A 284 3.74 -8.66 9.37
CA LYS A 284 3.31 -8.88 7.98
C LYS A 284 4.23 -9.89 7.29
N PRO A 285 4.19 -11.17 7.69
CA PRO A 285 5.13 -12.16 7.19
C PRO A 285 4.89 -12.48 5.72
N ASP A 286 5.98 -12.61 4.96
CA ASP A 286 5.93 -13.18 3.61
C ASP A 286 5.99 -14.71 3.70
N LEU A 287 4.85 -15.36 3.48
CA LEU A 287 4.69 -16.82 3.57
C LEU A 287 5.04 -17.56 2.28
N ARG A 288 5.43 -16.87 1.21
CA ARG A 288 5.76 -17.51 -0.08
C ARG A 288 6.95 -18.46 -0.01
N PHE A 289 7.81 -18.29 1.01
CA PHE A 289 9.01 -19.09 1.23
C PHE A 289 9.18 -19.46 2.72
N GLY A 290 10.08 -20.41 3.01
CA GLY A 290 10.34 -20.95 4.34
C GLY A 290 11.25 -20.07 5.20
N ASN A 291 12.38 -20.63 5.64
CA ASN A 291 13.44 -19.97 6.42
C ASN A 291 12.92 -19.21 7.64
N GLN A 292 12.09 -19.89 8.44
CA GLN A 292 11.59 -19.33 9.69
C GLN A 292 12.74 -19.04 10.66
N LEU A 293 12.52 -18.09 11.55
CA LEU A 293 13.42 -17.77 12.63
C LEU A 293 13.42 -18.91 13.65
N VAL A 294 14.57 -19.11 14.28
CA VAL A 294 14.76 -20.12 15.32
C VAL A 294 15.20 -19.43 16.61
N ASP A 295 14.46 -19.64 17.70
CA ASP A 295 14.85 -19.19 19.03
C ASP A 295 15.90 -20.14 19.60
N LEU A 296 17.08 -19.60 19.91
CA LEU A 296 18.21 -20.33 20.48
C LEU A 296 18.56 -19.82 21.89
N THR A 297 17.67 -19.05 22.52
CA THR A 297 17.90 -18.45 23.84
C THR A 297 18.18 -19.53 24.89
N SER A 298 17.36 -20.59 24.93
CA SER A 298 17.58 -21.72 25.85
C SER A 298 18.83 -22.54 25.49
N PHE A 299 19.19 -22.62 24.21
CA PHE A 299 20.39 -23.33 23.77
C PHE A 299 21.68 -22.65 24.26
N PHE A 300 21.69 -21.31 24.28
CA PHE A 300 22.82 -20.50 24.72
C PHE A 300 22.74 -20.04 26.19
N ALA A 301 21.86 -20.63 27.01
CA ALA A 301 21.64 -20.18 28.39
C ALA A 301 22.92 -20.16 29.25
N ASP A 302 23.82 -21.13 29.05
CA ASP A 302 25.08 -21.26 29.79
C ASP A 302 26.31 -20.75 29.01
N THR A 303 26.08 -20.02 27.91
CA THR A 303 27.15 -19.59 27.00
C THR A 303 28.16 -18.67 27.70
N GLN A 304 29.45 -18.86 27.40
CA GLN A 304 30.51 -17.94 27.83
C GLN A 304 30.75 -16.82 26.81
N PHE A 305 30.11 -16.89 25.64
CA PHE A 305 30.25 -15.88 24.62
C PHE A 305 29.40 -14.65 24.96
N ARG A 306 30.04 -13.59 25.45
CA ARG A 306 29.39 -12.36 25.95
C ARG A 306 28.33 -11.75 25.03
N VAL A 307 28.46 -11.91 23.70
CA VAL A 307 27.47 -11.37 22.74
C VAL A 307 26.14 -12.10 22.84
N PHE A 308 26.15 -13.41 23.17
CA PHE A 308 24.95 -14.25 23.30
C PHE A 308 24.45 -14.36 24.75
N GLN A 309 25.14 -13.75 25.72
CA GLN A 309 24.63 -13.53 27.07
C GLN A 309 23.59 -12.38 27.06
N ALA A 310 22.47 -12.63 26.40
CA ALA A 310 21.42 -11.66 26.09
C ALA A 310 20.04 -12.24 26.44
N PRO A 311 19.02 -11.39 26.67
CA PRO A 311 17.67 -11.88 27.00
C PRO A 311 16.98 -12.61 25.84
N TYR A 312 17.46 -12.43 24.61
CA TYR A 312 17.03 -13.20 23.44
C TYR A 312 18.23 -13.47 22.52
N VAL A 313 18.30 -14.69 21.98
CA VAL A 313 19.23 -15.09 20.91
C VAL A 313 18.46 -15.84 19.85
N GLY A 314 18.32 -15.27 18.66
CA GLY A 314 17.64 -15.88 17.53
C GLY A 314 18.58 -16.14 16.35
N ALA A 315 18.18 -17.05 15.47
CA ALA A 315 18.90 -17.37 14.25
C ALA A 315 18.01 -17.45 13.00
N VAL A 316 18.63 -17.24 11.85
CA VAL A 316 18.06 -17.54 10.52
C VAL A 316 19.11 -18.19 9.64
N VAL A 317 18.72 -19.24 8.91
CA VAL A 317 19.62 -20.00 8.04
C VAL A 317 19.54 -19.47 6.61
N MET A 318 20.71 -19.19 6.02
CA MET A 318 20.90 -18.90 4.61
C MET A 318 21.39 -20.18 3.89
N PRO A 319 20.55 -20.79 3.04
CA PRO A 319 20.92 -21.98 2.29
C PRO A 319 22.12 -21.70 1.38
N GLY A 320 23.14 -22.56 1.40
CA GLY A 320 24.35 -22.38 0.58
C GLY A 320 25.24 -21.21 1.00
N GLY A 321 24.93 -20.54 2.13
CA GLY A 321 25.65 -19.36 2.60
C GLY A 321 27.09 -19.62 3.05
N ALA A 322 27.51 -20.88 3.25
CA ALA A 322 28.89 -21.19 3.63
C ALA A 322 29.89 -20.78 2.54
N ALA A 323 29.46 -20.73 1.28
CA ALA A 323 30.26 -20.32 0.13
C ALA A 323 30.44 -18.79 0.00
N SER A 324 29.77 -17.99 0.83
CA SER A 324 29.83 -16.52 0.75
C SER A 324 31.25 -16.00 0.95
N ALA A 325 31.67 -15.11 0.06
CA ALA A 325 32.97 -14.46 0.16
C ALA A 325 33.03 -13.56 1.40
N ARG A 326 34.22 -13.36 1.97
CA ARG A 326 34.39 -12.52 3.18
C ARG A 326 33.79 -11.11 3.01
N ARG A 327 33.96 -10.52 1.83
CA ARG A 327 33.40 -9.20 1.48
C ARG A 327 31.86 -9.17 1.56
N GLU A 328 31.18 -10.26 1.19
CA GLU A 328 29.72 -10.34 1.29
C GLU A 328 29.27 -10.42 2.76
N LEU A 329 29.99 -11.17 3.58
CA LEU A 329 29.73 -11.29 5.01
C LEU A 329 29.99 -9.97 5.76
N ASP A 330 31.01 -9.20 5.33
CA ASP A 330 31.25 -7.85 5.84
C ASP A 330 30.13 -6.89 5.40
N ALA A 331 29.64 -6.99 4.16
CA ALA A 331 28.50 -6.21 3.68
C ALA A 331 27.21 -6.50 4.48
N TRP A 332 27.00 -7.74 4.93
CA TRP A 332 25.91 -8.08 5.86
C TRP A 332 26.05 -7.39 7.22
N GLN A 333 27.27 -7.21 7.74
CA GLN A 333 27.50 -6.43 8.96
C GLN A 333 27.07 -4.98 8.78
N ASP A 334 27.52 -4.34 7.70
CA ASP A 334 27.23 -2.94 7.42
C ASP A 334 25.74 -2.73 7.17
N TRP A 335 25.10 -3.67 6.47
CA TRP A 335 23.67 -3.68 6.23
C TRP A 335 22.85 -3.78 7.54
N ALA A 336 23.30 -4.58 8.51
CA ALA A 336 22.65 -4.68 9.82
C ALA A 336 22.88 -3.42 10.67
N LYS A 337 24.10 -2.85 10.66
CA LYS A 337 24.42 -1.61 11.37
C LYS A 337 23.63 -0.41 10.85
N ALA A 338 23.41 -0.33 9.54
CA ALA A 338 22.56 0.70 8.93
C ALA A 338 21.10 0.65 9.44
N ARG A 339 20.68 -0.45 10.07
CA ARG A 339 19.37 -0.65 10.69
C ARG A 339 19.40 -0.57 12.23
N GLY A 340 20.46 -0.01 12.79
CA GLY A 340 20.61 0.19 14.24
C GLY A 340 21.16 -1.01 15.01
N ALA A 341 21.49 -2.13 14.35
CA ALA A 341 22.10 -3.27 15.01
C ALA A 341 23.57 -3.01 15.35
N LYS A 342 24.10 -3.67 16.38
CA LYS A 342 25.55 -3.61 16.70
C LYS A 342 26.40 -4.44 15.73
N GLY A 343 25.80 -5.44 15.09
CA GLY A 343 26.40 -6.34 14.11
C GLY A 343 25.45 -7.50 13.82
N LEU A 344 25.88 -8.41 12.94
CA LEU A 344 25.14 -9.62 12.59
C LEU A 344 26.04 -10.84 12.76
N ALA A 345 25.94 -11.52 13.89
CA ALA A 345 26.79 -12.68 14.17
C ALA A 345 26.52 -13.81 13.15
N TYR A 346 27.54 -14.60 12.79
CA TYR A 346 27.35 -15.71 11.86
C TYR A 346 28.29 -16.89 12.11
N ILE A 347 27.82 -18.07 11.71
CA ILE A 347 28.57 -19.33 11.60
C ILE A 347 28.47 -19.82 10.16
N LEU A 348 29.57 -20.30 9.59
CA LEU A 348 29.56 -21.01 8.31
C LEU A 348 29.64 -22.51 8.59
N VAL A 349 28.72 -23.30 8.05
CA VAL A 349 28.75 -24.75 8.16
C VAL A 349 29.38 -25.27 6.87
N ASN A 350 30.67 -25.61 6.91
CA ASN A 350 31.37 -26.08 5.72
C ASN A 350 30.81 -27.43 5.24
N GLU A 351 31.08 -27.80 3.99
CA GLU A 351 30.61 -29.06 3.38
C GLU A 351 31.07 -30.32 4.16
N ASP A 352 32.21 -30.25 4.82
CA ASP A 352 32.73 -31.33 5.68
C ASP A 352 32.12 -31.34 7.10
N GLY A 353 31.18 -30.44 7.38
CA GLY A 353 30.54 -30.26 8.68
C GLY A 353 31.33 -29.42 9.68
N THR A 354 32.53 -28.93 9.33
CA THR A 354 33.32 -28.06 10.23
C THR A 354 32.71 -26.67 10.32
N LEU A 355 32.80 -26.05 11.51
CA LEU A 355 32.26 -24.71 11.74
C LEU A 355 33.33 -23.64 11.50
N GLY A 356 32.99 -22.68 10.63
CA GLY A 356 33.75 -21.47 10.36
C GLY A 356 33.08 -20.20 10.88
N GLY A 357 33.73 -19.07 10.65
CA GLY A 357 33.22 -17.75 11.04
C GLY A 357 33.64 -17.31 12.46
N PRO A 358 33.43 -16.03 12.82
CA PRO A 358 33.94 -15.45 14.05
C PRO A 358 33.25 -15.98 15.31
N VAL A 359 31.98 -16.42 15.21
CA VAL A 359 31.23 -16.95 16.35
C VAL A 359 31.75 -18.33 16.75
N SER A 360 32.04 -19.22 15.78
CA SER A 360 32.48 -20.60 16.03
C SER A 360 33.69 -20.71 16.98
N LYS A 361 34.59 -19.73 16.95
CA LYS A 361 35.80 -19.69 17.80
C LYS A 361 35.52 -19.41 19.28
N ASN A 362 34.31 -18.99 19.63
CA ASN A 362 33.92 -18.59 20.97
C ASN A 362 32.89 -19.54 21.60
N LEU A 363 32.50 -20.60 20.90
CA LEU A 363 31.57 -21.61 21.39
C LEU A 363 32.32 -22.70 22.18
N SER A 364 31.68 -23.23 23.21
CA SER A 364 32.10 -24.45 23.90
C SER A 364 31.98 -25.68 23.00
N GLU A 365 32.56 -26.80 23.42
CA GLU A 365 32.45 -28.08 22.69
C GLU A 365 30.98 -28.53 22.56
N THR A 366 30.18 -28.36 23.62
CA THR A 366 28.76 -28.71 23.63
C THR A 366 27.95 -27.83 22.68
N GLU A 367 28.19 -26.52 22.66
CA GLU A 367 27.52 -25.60 21.73
C GLU A 367 27.93 -25.89 20.29
N THR A 368 29.22 -26.14 20.05
CA THR A 368 29.75 -26.48 18.71
C THR A 368 29.11 -27.76 18.17
N ALA A 369 28.93 -28.78 19.01
CA ALA A 369 28.32 -30.05 18.61
C ALA A 369 26.81 -29.94 18.31
N GLY A 370 26.10 -29.00 18.97
CA GLY A 370 24.64 -28.89 18.89
C GLY A 370 24.09 -27.79 17.98
N VAL A 371 24.86 -26.73 17.70
CA VAL A 371 24.33 -25.49 17.11
C VAL A 371 23.75 -25.68 15.72
N VAL A 372 24.32 -26.56 14.90
CA VAL A 372 23.84 -26.85 13.54
C VAL A 372 22.45 -27.48 13.58
N GLN A 373 22.27 -28.50 14.44
CA GLN A 373 20.98 -29.16 14.62
C GLN A 373 19.96 -28.22 15.26
N ALA A 374 20.37 -27.45 16.27
CA ALA A 374 19.49 -26.51 16.96
C ALA A 374 18.97 -25.43 16.01
N ALA A 375 19.81 -24.89 15.13
CA ALA A 375 19.43 -23.91 14.11
C ALA A 375 18.68 -24.52 12.90
N GLY A 376 18.63 -25.85 12.78
CA GLY A 376 18.06 -26.54 11.62
C GLY A 376 18.88 -26.37 10.33
N ALA A 377 20.18 -26.09 10.44
CA ALA A 377 21.09 -25.91 9.32
C ALA A 377 21.67 -27.24 8.82
N LYS A 378 22.26 -27.22 7.62
CA LYS A 378 22.97 -28.35 7.02
C LYS A 378 24.38 -27.94 6.56
N PRO A 379 25.29 -28.91 6.29
CA PRO A 379 26.52 -28.62 5.59
C PRO A 379 26.27 -27.81 4.30
N GLY A 380 27.05 -26.76 4.09
CA GLY A 380 26.89 -25.79 3.01
C GLY A 380 26.16 -24.50 3.42
N ASP A 381 25.50 -24.44 4.58
CA ASP A 381 24.69 -23.27 4.99
C ASP A 381 25.48 -22.23 5.81
N ALA A 382 24.95 -21.01 5.86
CA ALA A 382 25.34 -20.02 6.86
C ALA A 382 24.21 -19.79 7.86
N ILE A 383 24.56 -19.70 9.15
CA ILE A 383 23.62 -19.37 10.23
C ILE A 383 23.90 -17.94 10.65
N PHE A 384 22.94 -17.04 10.48
CA PHE A 384 23.00 -15.67 10.99
C PHE A 384 22.28 -15.56 12.34
N PHE A 385 22.80 -14.72 13.24
CA PHE A 385 22.31 -14.55 14.59
C PHE A 385 22.09 -13.08 14.94
N ALA A 386 21.02 -12.83 15.69
CA ALA A 386 20.80 -11.58 16.42
C ALA A 386 20.60 -11.89 17.90
N ALA A 387 21.24 -11.09 18.75
CA ALA A 387 21.17 -11.24 20.19
C ALA A 387 21.01 -9.86 20.86
N GLY A 388 20.10 -9.75 21.82
CA GLY A 388 19.79 -8.48 22.48
C GLY A 388 18.35 -8.41 22.95
N GLU A 389 17.78 -7.21 22.90
CA GLU A 389 16.34 -6.98 23.11
C GLU A 389 15.54 -7.79 22.07
N ARG A 390 14.45 -8.43 22.50
CA ARG A 390 13.72 -9.44 21.74
C ARG A 390 13.11 -8.87 20.46
N THR A 391 12.36 -7.78 20.56
CA THR A 391 11.65 -7.19 19.41
C THR A 391 12.63 -6.67 18.37
N ALA A 392 13.66 -5.93 18.77
CA ALA A 392 14.70 -5.44 17.88
C ALA A 392 15.46 -6.58 17.18
N SER A 393 15.75 -7.68 17.90
CA SER A 393 16.45 -8.84 17.35
C SER A 393 15.57 -9.62 16.36
N LEU A 394 14.28 -9.80 16.68
CA LEU A 394 13.30 -10.42 15.77
C LEU A 394 13.14 -9.59 14.49
N ASN A 395 12.97 -8.27 14.61
CA ASN A 395 12.85 -7.36 13.46
C ASN A 395 14.08 -7.42 12.56
N LEU A 396 15.28 -7.44 13.15
CA LEU A 396 16.52 -7.60 12.39
C LEU A 396 16.56 -8.93 11.64
N LEU A 397 16.27 -10.05 12.31
CA LEU A 397 16.29 -11.37 11.71
C LEU A 397 15.21 -11.54 10.63
N GLY A 398 14.02 -10.96 10.83
CA GLY A 398 12.97 -10.93 9.81
C GLY A 398 13.41 -10.18 8.55
N ALA A 399 14.10 -9.04 8.72
CA ALA A 399 14.68 -8.31 7.59
C ALA A 399 15.79 -9.12 6.90
N VAL A 400 16.65 -9.81 7.67
CA VAL A 400 17.69 -10.71 7.11
C VAL A 400 17.04 -11.87 6.35
N ARG A 401 15.97 -12.46 6.87
CA ARG A 401 15.20 -13.53 6.21
C ARG A 401 14.70 -13.08 4.83
N LEU A 402 14.10 -11.90 4.73
CA LEU A 402 13.62 -11.37 3.44
C LEU A 402 14.75 -11.14 2.45
N GLU A 403 15.90 -10.62 2.92
CA GLU A 403 17.07 -10.42 2.09
C GLU A 403 17.70 -11.75 1.63
N ILE A 404 17.73 -12.77 2.48
CA ILE A 404 18.10 -14.15 2.11
C ILE A 404 17.15 -14.67 1.03
N GLY A 405 15.84 -14.49 1.21
CA GLY A 405 14.83 -14.90 0.24
C GLY A 405 15.07 -14.32 -1.15
N LYS A 406 15.44 -13.03 -1.23
CA LYS A 406 15.79 -12.36 -2.48
C LYS A 406 17.11 -12.88 -3.07
N ARG A 407 18.20 -12.89 -2.29
CA ARG A 407 19.54 -13.27 -2.77
C ARG A 407 19.64 -14.73 -3.19
N CYS A 408 18.91 -15.60 -2.51
CA CYS A 408 18.89 -17.04 -2.79
C CYS A 408 17.75 -17.44 -3.74
N ASN A 409 17.01 -16.47 -4.30
CA ASN A 409 15.90 -16.69 -5.22
C ASN A 409 14.86 -17.71 -4.67
N LEU A 410 14.50 -17.56 -3.40
CA LEU A 410 13.57 -18.48 -2.70
C LEU A 410 12.12 -18.03 -2.78
N ILE A 411 11.86 -16.80 -3.22
CA ILE A 411 10.53 -16.20 -3.28
C ILE A 411 9.93 -16.50 -4.66
N PRO A 412 8.91 -17.38 -4.76
CA PRO A 412 8.29 -17.69 -6.04
C PRO A 412 7.52 -16.48 -6.61
N ASP A 413 7.75 -16.20 -7.89
CA ASP A 413 7.00 -15.22 -8.66
C ASP A 413 5.55 -15.67 -8.90
N GLY A 414 4.63 -14.71 -9.00
CA GLY A 414 3.22 -14.97 -9.36
C GLY A 414 2.38 -15.70 -8.30
N LYS A 415 2.94 -16.03 -7.13
CA LYS A 415 2.22 -16.69 -6.03
C LYS A 415 1.52 -15.66 -5.14
N TRP A 416 0.27 -15.94 -4.74
CA TRP A 416 -0.51 -15.14 -3.79
C TRP A 416 -0.69 -15.89 -2.47
N GLU A 417 -0.05 -15.40 -1.42
CA GLU A 417 -0.16 -15.95 -0.06
C GLU A 417 -0.83 -14.92 0.86
N PHE A 418 -2.10 -15.17 1.15
CA PHE A 418 -2.92 -14.36 2.05
C PHE A 418 -2.87 -14.90 3.48
N LEU A 419 -2.89 -13.98 4.45
CA LEU A 419 -2.87 -14.30 5.86
C LEU A 419 -3.63 -13.24 6.66
N TRP A 420 -4.41 -13.66 7.66
CA TRP A 420 -4.80 -12.80 8.77
C TRP A 420 -3.77 -12.87 9.89
N VAL A 421 -3.29 -11.71 10.33
CA VAL A 421 -2.56 -11.56 11.58
C VAL A 421 -3.50 -11.02 12.62
N VAL A 422 -3.70 -11.77 13.71
CA VAL A 422 -4.65 -11.47 14.78
C VAL A 422 -3.93 -11.39 16.12
N ASP A 423 -4.62 -10.97 17.18
CA ASP A 423 -4.10 -11.04 18.55
C ASP A 423 -2.87 -10.15 18.76
N ALA A 424 -2.86 -8.97 18.12
CA ALA A 424 -1.84 -7.96 18.34
C ALA A 424 -1.90 -7.43 19.79
N PRO A 425 -0.77 -7.01 20.37
CA PRO A 425 -0.76 -6.28 21.64
C PRO A 425 -1.64 -5.03 21.54
N MET A 426 -2.32 -4.70 22.64
CA MET A 426 -3.15 -3.49 22.69
C MET A 426 -2.30 -2.22 22.80
N PHE A 427 -1.19 -2.33 23.54
CA PHE A 427 -0.29 -1.22 23.82
C PHE A 427 1.17 -1.60 23.54
N GLU A 428 1.97 -0.60 23.20
CA GLU A 428 3.42 -0.70 23.14
C GLU A 428 4.09 0.40 24.00
N PRO A 429 5.26 0.13 24.59
CA PRO A 429 5.96 1.11 25.40
C PRO A 429 6.51 2.25 24.54
N THR A 430 6.50 3.48 25.07
CA THR A 430 7.11 4.64 24.40
C THR A 430 8.55 4.86 24.88
N ASP A 431 9.38 5.49 24.03
CA ASP A 431 10.78 5.82 24.36
C ASP A 431 10.92 6.72 25.61
N ASN A 432 9.90 7.55 25.88
CA ASN A 432 9.89 8.50 26.99
C ASN A 432 9.30 7.90 28.28
N GLY A 433 8.97 6.61 28.28
CA GLY A 433 8.21 5.96 29.34
C GLY A 433 6.70 6.18 29.19
N GLY A 434 5.93 5.12 29.47
CA GLY A 434 4.48 5.08 29.26
C GLY A 434 4.09 4.18 28.09
N TRP A 435 2.85 4.28 27.65
CA TRP A 435 2.24 3.41 26.65
C TRP A 435 1.63 4.22 25.52
N THR A 436 1.63 3.65 24.31
CA THR A 436 0.84 4.12 23.18
C THR A 436 0.03 2.94 22.62
N ALA A 437 -1.04 3.23 21.89
CA ALA A 437 -1.83 2.20 21.22
C ALA A 437 -1.08 1.65 20.00
N VAL A 438 -1.10 0.32 19.80
CA VAL A 438 -0.44 -0.32 18.64
C VAL A 438 -1.18 -0.06 17.33
N HIS A 439 -2.50 0.15 17.37
CA HIS A 439 -3.29 0.49 16.19
C HIS A 439 -3.88 1.89 16.30
N HIS A 440 -4.91 2.06 17.12
CA HIS A 440 -5.51 3.36 17.42
C HIS A 440 -6.26 3.25 18.77
N PRO A 441 -6.49 4.38 19.46
CA PRO A 441 -6.99 4.37 20.84
C PRO A 441 -8.47 3.95 21.01
N PHE A 442 -9.16 3.60 19.93
CA PHE A 442 -10.57 3.14 19.95
C PHE A 442 -10.70 1.63 19.75
N THR A 443 -9.58 0.92 19.63
CA THR A 443 -9.55 -0.54 19.50
C THR A 443 -9.95 -1.19 20.82
N GLY A 444 -10.90 -2.11 20.76
CA GLY A 444 -11.36 -2.87 21.93
C GLY A 444 -10.29 -3.83 22.45
N PRO A 445 -10.17 -4.00 23.78
CA PRO A 445 -9.44 -5.14 24.32
C PRO A 445 -10.19 -6.42 23.97
N LYS A 446 -9.46 -7.52 23.83
CA LYS A 446 -10.10 -8.83 23.87
C LYS A 446 -10.86 -9.01 25.20
N PRO A 447 -12.04 -9.69 25.21
CA PRO A 447 -12.90 -9.75 26.39
C PRO A 447 -12.19 -10.19 27.68
N GLU A 448 -11.27 -11.14 27.58
CA GLU A 448 -10.49 -11.66 28.70
C GLU A 448 -9.49 -10.66 29.30
N PHE A 449 -9.13 -9.59 28.58
CA PHE A 449 -8.24 -8.53 29.06
C PHE A 449 -8.97 -7.25 29.49
N ALA A 450 -10.29 -7.16 29.24
CA ALA A 450 -11.08 -5.96 29.52
C ALA A 450 -11.00 -5.50 30.99
N ALA A 451 -10.80 -6.43 31.93
CA ALA A 451 -10.68 -6.11 33.35
C ALA A 451 -9.24 -5.83 33.82
N THR A 452 -8.22 -6.20 33.03
CA THR A 452 -6.82 -6.22 33.49
C THR A 452 -5.90 -5.27 32.72
N PHE A 453 -6.28 -4.83 31.51
CA PHE A 453 -5.40 -4.02 30.65
C PHE A 453 -4.91 -2.73 31.30
N LYS A 454 -5.66 -2.18 32.26
CA LYS A 454 -5.28 -0.98 33.00
C LYS A 454 -4.13 -1.22 33.99
N SER A 455 -4.12 -2.38 34.67
CA SER A 455 -3.07 -2.73 35.64
C SER A 455 -1.93 -3.53 35.02
N ASP A 456 -2.18 -4.23 33.92
CA ASP A 456 -1.19 -4.98 33.14
C ASP A 456 -1.35 -4.69 31.63
N PRO A 457 -0.97 -3.49 31.18
CA PRO A 457 -1.06 -3.11 29.77
C PRO A 457 -0.13 -3.93 28.86
N ALA A 458 0.96 -4.49 29.39
CA ALA A 458 1.94 -5.25 28.62
C ALA A 458 1.39 -6.57 28.08
N SER A 459 0.52 -7.23 28.85
CA SER A 459 -0.08 -8.52 28.49
C SER A 459 -1.37 -8.38 27.68
N ALA A 460 -1.95 -7.18 27.61
CA ALA A 460 -3.26 -6.95 27.01
C ALA A 460 -3.22 -7.15 25.48
N LEU A 461 -4.14 -7.97 24.97
CA LEU A 461 -4.32 -8.16 23.53
C LEU A 461 -5.50 -7.35 23.01
N ALA A 462 -5.31 -6.76 21.83
CA ALA A 462 -6.34 -6.07 21.09
C ALA A 462 -7.25 -7.05 20.35
N TYR A 463 -8.51 -6.68 20.21
CA TYR A 463 -9.46 -7.36 19.35
C TYR A 463 -9.30 -6.85 17.90
N ALA A 464 -8.08 -7.02 17.37
CA ALA A 464 -7.60 -6.43 16.13
C ALA A 464 -7.05 -7.47 15.16
N TYR A 465 -7.06 -7.10 13.88
CA TYR A 465 -6.74 -8.00 12.78
C TYR A 465 -6.21 -7.23 11.56
N ASP A 466 -5.16 -7.76 10.97
CA ASP A 466 -4.56 -7.26 9.73
C ASP A 466 -4.59 -8.33 8.65
N ILE A 467 -4.97 -7.94 7.42
CA ILE A 467 -4.87 -8.79 6.24
C ILE A 467 -3.56 -8.51 5.52
N VAL A 468 -2.77 -9.56 5.36
CA VAL A 468 -1.43 -9.54 4.76
C VAL A 468 -1.45 -10.34 3.47
N LEU A 469 -0.80 -9.82 2.44
CA LEU A 469 -0.55 -10.51 1.18
C LEU A 469 0.93 -10.40 0.84
N ASN A 470 1.62 -11.53 0.70
CA ASN A 470 3.00 -11.57 0.21
C ASN A 470 3.96 -10.65 1.01
N GLY A 471 3.77 -10.56 2.33
CA GLY A 471 4.56 -9.69 3.21
C GLY A 471 4.19 -8.20 3.18
N THR A 472 3.07 -7.86 2.52
CA THR A 472 2.51 -6.51 2.48
C THR A 472 1.18 -6.47 3.22
N GLU A 473 1.04 -5.54 4.16
CA GLU A 473 -0.24 -5.24 4.81
C GLU A 473 -1.20 -4.60 3.80
N LEU A 474 -2.28 -5.32 3.47
CA LEU A 474 -3.34 -4.82 2.60
C LEU A 474 -4.30 -3.89 3.35
N GLY A 475 -4.49 -4.14 4.64
CA GLY A 475 -5.38 -3.37 5.49
C GLY A 475 -5.50 -3.96 6.88
N GLY A 476 -6.16 -3.22 7.75
CA GLY A 476 -6.26 -3.52 9.17
C GLY A 476 -7.54 -2.98 9.79
N GLY A 477 -7.94 -3.58 10.90
CA GLY A 477 -9.20 -3.31 11.56
C GLY A 477 -9.24 -3.79 13.00
N SER A 478 -10.33 -3.44 13.67
CA SER A 478 -10.59 -3.94 15.02
C SER A 478 -12.07 -3.87 15.37
N ILE A 479 -12.46 -4.66 16.37
CA ILE A 479 -13.69 -4.42 17.12
C ILE A 479 -13.48 -3.19 18.00
N ARG A 480 -14.43 -2.28 18.02
CA ARG A 480 -14.30 -0.99 18.70
C ARG A 480 -14.78 -1.04 20.14
N ILE A 481 -14.24 -0.12 20.93
CA ILE A 481 -14.78 0.20 22.24
C ILE A 481 -16.10 0.97 22.03
N HIS A 482 -17.18 0.47 22.61
CA HIS A 482 -18.47 1.17 22.69
C HIS A 482 -18.85 1.53 24.14
N ASP A 483 -18.13 0.98 25.13
CA ASP A 483 -18.31 1.33 26.55
C ASP A 483 -17.47 2.56 26.90
N ARG A 484 -18.14 3.60 27.41
CA ARG A 484 -17.50 4.88 27.77
C ARG A 484 -16.42 4.74 28.84
N ASN A 485 -16.61 3.89 29.84
CA ASN A 485 -15.65 3.71 30.92
C ASN A 485 -14.40 2.99 30.42
N ILE A 486 -14.57 1.96 29.60
CA ILE A 486 -13.44 1.29 28.94
C ILE A 486 -12.66 2.28 28.08
N GLN A 487 -13.34 3.14 27.32
CA GLN A 487 -12.67 4.14 26.47
C GLN A 487 -11.85 5.13 27.30
N LYS A 488 -12.38 5.58 28.44
CA LYS A 488 -11.66 6.45 29.38
C LYS A 488 -10.45 5.75 29.99
N ASP A 489 -10.58 4.48 30.37
CA ASP A 489 -9.46 3.70 30.90
C ASP A 489 -8.34 3.54 29.87
N VAL A 490 -8.67 3.32 28.59
CA VAL A 490 -7.69 3.30 27.50
C VAL A 490 -6.99 4.64 27.34
N PHE A 491 -7.72 5.76 27.37
CA PHE A 491 -7.12 7.09 27.33
C PHE A 491 -6.17 7.35 28.51
N SER A 492 -6.54 6.91 29.71
CA SER A 492 -5.69 7.01 30.89
C SER A 492 -4.41 6.18 30.75
N VAL A 493 -4.47 4.97 30.19
CA VAL A 493 -3.30 4.10 29.97
C VAL A 493 -2.30 4.75 29.00
N ILE A 494 -2.78 5.39 27.94
CA ILE A 494 -1.92 6.09 26.97
C ILE A 494 -1.53 7.51 27.41
N GLY A 495 -1.86 7.89 28.65
CA GLY A 495 -1.41 9.14 29.27
C GLY A 495 -2.20 10.40 28.90
N LEU A 496 -3.41 10.28 28.35
CA LEU A 496 -4.29 11.43 28.15
C LEU A 496 -5.02 11.78 29.45
N SER A 497 -5.01 13.07 29.83
CA SER A 497 -5.86 13.55 30.93
C SER A 497 -7.34 13.56 30.52
N ASP A 498 -8.25 13.61 31.50
CA ASP A 498 -9.69 13.74 31.24
C ASP A 498 -9.99 15.01 30.43
N GLU A 499 -9.33 16.13 30.73
CA GLU A 499 -9.48 17.39 29.99
C GLU A 499 -8.97 17.29 28.55
N GLU A 500 -7.86 16.59 28.33
CA GLU A 500 -7.32 16.35 26.99
C GLU A 500 -8.22 15.41 26.17
N ALA A 501 -8.73 14.35 26.82
CA ALA A 501 -9.65 13.41 26.22
C ALA A 501 -10.98 14.07 25.85
N ASP A 502 -11.58 14.86 26.75
CA ASP A 502 -12.80 15.61 26.49
C ASP A 502 -12.57 16.71 25.43
N SER A 503 -11.42 17.39 25.48
CA SER A 503 -11.07 18.37 24.45
C SER A 503 -10.98 17.70 23.09
N LYS A 504 -10.20 16.63 22.92
CA LYS A 504 -9.96 16.01 21.60
C LYS A 504 -11.15 15.17 21.11
N PHE A 505 -11.73 14.37 22.00
CA PHE A 505 -12.68 13.30 21.68
C PHE A 505 -14.02 13.42 22.42
N GLY A 506 -14.29 14.55 23.09
CA GLY A 506 -15.52 14.74 23.87
C GLY A 506 -16.80 14.51 23.08
N PHE A 507 -16.83 14.85 21.79
CA PHE A 507 -17.98 14.60 20.92
C PHE A 507 -18.25 13.09 20.71
N LEU A 508 -17.20 12.27 20.62
CA LEU A 508 -17.31 10.81 20.51
C LEU A 508 -17.75 10.21 21.86
N LEU A 509 -17.10 10.63 22.95
CA LEU A 509 -17.47 10.21 24.31
C LEU A 509 -18.90 10.61 24.68
N GLU A 510 -19.36 11.75 24.17
CA GLU A 510 -20.74 12.20 24.31
C GLU A 510 -21.69 11.30 23.52
N ALA A 511 -21.37 10.99 22.26
CA ALA A 511 -22.15 10.08 21.43
C ALA A 511 -22.34 8.69 22.08
N PHE A 512 -21.31 8.19 22.78
CA PHE A 512 -21.37 6.92 23.50
C PHE A 512 -22.33 6.90 24.70
N ASN A 513 -22.87 8.05 25.13
CA ASN A 513 -23.94 8.07 26.15
C ASN A 513 -25.32 7.73 25.57
N TYR A 514 -25.48 7.73 24.25
CA TYR A 514 -26.77 7.57 23.58
C TYR A 514 -26.94 6.18 22.96
N GLY A 515 -26.44 5.15 23.65
CA GLY A 515 -26.63 3.74 23.27
C GLY A 515 -25.84 3.30 22.03
N PRO A 516 -24.50 3.46 22.00
CA PRO A 516 -23.69 2.97 20.90
C PRO A 516 -23.80 1.43 20.80
N PRO A 517 -24.01 0.86 19.61
CA PRO A 517 -23.99 -0.59 19.45
C PRO A 517 -22.56 -1.13 19.56
N PRO A 518 -22.36 -2.42 19.89
CA PRO A 518 -21.12 -3.11 19.56
C PRO A 518 -20.86 -2.95 18.06
N HIS A 519 -19.64 -2.57 17.67
CA HIS A 519 -19.30 -2.34 16.28
C HIS A 519 -17.83 -2.63 16.02
N GLY A 520 -17.50 -2.87 14.76
CA GLY A 520 -16.15 -3.15 14.31
C GLY A 520 -16.00 -2.85 12.83
N GLY A 521 -14.76 -2.78 12.36
CA GLY A 521 -14.54 -2.51 10.95
C GLY A 521 -13.10 -2.58 10.54
N ILE A 522 -12.89 -2.47 9.23
CA ILE A 522 -11.62 -2.65 8.55
C ILE A 522 -11.43 -1.58 7.49
N ALA A 523 -10.19 -1.19 7.25
CA ALA A 523 -9.82 -0.36 6.11
C ALA A 523 -8.77 -1.07 5.25
N LEU A 524 -9.01 -1.17 3.94
CA LEU A 524 -8.03 -1.68 2.98
C LEU A 524 -7.36 -0.53 2.23
N GLY A 525 -6.03 -0.56 2.11
CA GLY A 525 -5.26 0.35 1.26
C GLY A 525 -5.48 0.02 -0.22
N LEU A 526 -6.44 0.70 -0.85
CA LEU A 526 -6.84 0.43 -2.24
C LEU A 526 -5.68 0.61 -3.22
N ASP A 527 -4.80 1.58 -2.97
CA ASP A 527 -3.61 1.81 -3.79
C ASP A 527 -2.65 0.60 -3.75
N ARG A 528 -2.45 -0.03 -2.59
CA ARG A 528 -1.63 -1.24 -2.45
C ARG A 528 -2.27 -2.44 -3.12
N VAL A 529 -3.58 -2.63 -2.95
CA VAL A 529 -4.34 -3.70 -3.61
C VAL A 529 -4.17 -3.61 -5.13
N CYS A 530 -4.33 -2.42 -5.72
CA CYS A 530 -4.16 -2.23 -7.16
C CYS A 530 -2.70 -2.42 -7.58
N ALA A 531 -1.72 -1.92 -6.81
CA ALA A 531 -0.30 -2.10 -7.12
C ALA A 531 0.07 -3.59 -7.18
N LEU A 532 -0.39 -4.39 -6.22
CA LEU A 532 -0.17 -5.83 -6.21
C LEU A 532 -0.83 -6.53 -7.40
N LEU A 533 -2.09 -6.24 -7.71
CA LEU A 533 -2.78 -6.83 -8.87
C LEU A 533 -2.12 -6.51 -10.22
N THR A 534 -1.49 -5.34 -10.33
CA THR A 534 -0.73 -4.93 -11.54
C THR A 534 0.72 -5.39 -11.55
N GLY A 535 1.21 -6.00 -10.46
CA GLY A 535 2.64 -6.30 -10.29
C GLY A 535 3.53 -5.06 -10.28
N SER A 536 3.03 -3.92 -9.80
CA SER A 536 3.77 -2.66 -9.75
C SER A 536 4.61 -2.55 -8.47
N ASP A 537 5.88 -2.15 -8.60
CA ASP A 537 6.80 -1.92 -7.48
C ASP A 537 6.45 -0.66 -6.65
N SER A 538 5.60 0.21 -7.19
CA SER A 538 5.24 1.50 -6.60
C SER A 538 3.74 1.77 -6.76
N ILE A 539 3.11 2.29 -5.71
CA ILE A 539 1.69 2.70 -5.77
C ILE A 539 1.46 3.89 -6.72
N ARG A 540 2.52 4.62 -7.10
CA ARG A 540 2.45 5.70 -8.09
C ARG A 540 1.97 5.21 -9.45
N GLU A 541 2.25 3.95 -9.80
CA GLU A 541 1.86 3.37 -11.08
C GLU A 541 0.35 3.08 -11.20
N VAL A 542 -0.37 3.12 -10.08
CA VAL A 542 -1.82 2.91 -10.02
C VAL A 542 -2.59 4.16 -9.57
N ILE A 543 -1.90 5.30 -9.46
CA ILE A 543 -2.49 6.61 -9.18
C ILE A 543 -2.37 7.46 -10.44
N ALA A 544 -3.45 8.16 -10.80
CA ALA A 544 -3.47 8.95 -12.04
C ALA A 544 -2.40 10.06 -12.01
N PHE A 545 -2.37 10.86 -10.93
CA PHE A 545 -1.46 11.99 -10.74
C PHE A 545 -0.78 11.91 -9.36
N PRO A 546 0.22 11.02 -9.19
CA PRO A 546 0.90 10.84 -7.92
C PRO A 546 1.89 11.96 -7.62
N LYS A 547 2.26 12.09 -6.34
CA LYS A 547 3.38 12.92 -5.89
C LYS A 547 4.69 12.12 -5.92
N THR A 548 5.81 12.82 -6.11
CA THR A 548 7.17 12.24 -6.00
C THR A 548 7.51 11.89 -4.55
N ALA A 549 8.68 11.27 -4.34
CA ALA A 549 9.22 11.04 -3.00
C ALA A 549 9.52 12.33 -2.21
N SER A 550 9.56 13.50 -2.84
CA SER A 550 9.68 14.78 -2.14
C SER A 550 8.32 15.40 -1.77
N GLY A 551 7.20 14.73 -2.11
CA GLY A 551 5.85 15.26 -1.97
C GLY A 551 5.44 16.26 -3.07
N GLY A 552 6.33 16.55 -4.01
CA GLY A 552 6.08 17.46 -5.12
C GLY A 552 5.28 16.83 -6.25
N ASP A 553 4.63 17.66 -7.05
CA ASP A 553 3.97 17.30 -8.29
C ASP A 553 4.72 17.92 -9.49
N PRO A 554 5.54 17.13 -10.22
CA PRO A 554 6.27 17.62 -11.39
C PRO A 554 5.37 18.11 -12.54
N LEU A 555 4.10 17.67 -12.60
CA LEU A 555 3.16 18.06 -13.64
C LEU A 555 2.69 19.50 -13.44
N THR A 556 2.28 19.84 -12.21
CA THR A 556 1.71 21.16 -11.89
C THR A 556 2.72 22.12 -11.28
N GLY A 557 3.85 21.61 -10.80
CA GLY A 557 4.85 22.35 -10.02
C GLY A 557 4.48 22.54 -8.56
N ALA A 558 3.44 21.87 -8.05
CA ALA A 558 3.02 21.98 -6.66
C ALA A 558 3.98 21.27 -5.67
N PRO A 559 4.06 21.71 -4.40
CA PRO A 559 3.46 22.93 -3.86
C PRO A 559 4.21 24.21 -4.33
N THR A 560 3.49 25.32 -4.44
CA THR A 560 4.06 26.64 -4.82
C THR A 560 3.83 27.67 -3.72
N PRO A 561 4.65 28.73 -3.63
CA PRO A 561 4.33 29.89 -2.81
C PRO A 561 2.96 30.49 -3.17
N ILE A 562 2.21 30.93 -2.16
CA ILE A 562 0.97 31.70 -2.37
C ILE A 562 1.27 33.20 -2.50
N THR A 563 0.35 33.94 -3.09
CA THR A 563 0.48 35.40 -3.20
C THR A 563 0.33 36.09 -1.84
N PRO A 564 0.91 37.31 -1.65
CA PRO A 564 0.72 38.08 -0.43
C PRO A 564 -0.75 38.37 -0.09
N ALA A 565 -1.61 38.57 -1.10
CA ALA A 565 -3.04 38.78 -0.92
C ALA A 565 -3.72 37.54 -0.32
N GLN A 566 -3.47 36.36 -0.88
CA GLN A 566 -3.98 35.08 -0.36
C GLN A 566 -3.51 34.83 1.07
N ARG A 567 -2.22 35.08 1.36
CA ARG A 567 -1.66 34.92 2.70
C ARG A 567 -2.37 35.82 3.71
N LYS A 568 -2.57 37.09 3.39
CA LYS A 568 -3.29 38.04 4.25
C LYS A 568 -4.74 37.60 4.50
N GLU A 569 -5.45 37.19 3.46
CA GLU A 569 -6.85 36.76 3.58
C GLU A 569 -7.00 35.46 4.37
N SER A 570 -6.06 34.52 4.24
CA SER A 570 -6.13 33.22 4.91
C SER A 570 -6.03 33.31 6.45
N GLY A 571 -5.54 34.42 7.00
CA GLY A 571 -5.37 34.58 8.44
C GLY A 571 -4.26 33.71 9.04
N ILE A 572 -3.35 33.15 8.22
CA ILE A 572 -2.22 32.32 8.68
C ILE A 572 -1.31 33.10 9.63
N ASP A 573 -1.11 34.39 9.39
CA ASP A 573 -0.27 35.25 10.23
C ASP A 573 -1.06 35.89 11.40
N TRP A 574 -2.25 35.36 11.73
CA TRP A 574 -3.05 35.87 12.84
C TRP A 574 -2.33 35.63 14.17
N VAL A 575 -2.22 36.68 14.98
CA VAL A 575 -1.62 36.63 16.31
C VAL A 575 -2.74 36.58 17.35
N PRO A 576 -2.78 35.58 18.24
CA PRO A 576 -3.73 35.53 19.33
C PRO A 576 -3.62 36.77 20.22
N GLN A 577 -4.74 37.44 20.49
CA GLN A 577 -4.76 38.44 21.56
C GLN A 577 -4.60 37.70 22.89
N ALA A 578 -3.61 38.11 23.70
CA ALA A 578 -3.42 37.56 25.04
C ALA A 578 -4.73 37.70 25.82
N SER A 579 -5.32 36.59 26.26
CA SER A 579 -6.56 36.63 27.02
C SER A 579 -6.33 37.41 28.31
N SER A 580 -7.03 38.53 28.51
CA SER A 580 -7.21 39.07 29.84
C SER A 580 -8.03 38.03 30.61
N ALA A 581 -7.38 37.30 31.51
CA ALA A 581 -8.05 36.41 32.44
C ALA A 581 -9.05 37.27 33.25
N SER A 582 -10.32 37.17 32.88
CA SER A 582 -11.43 37.74 33.62
C SER A 582 -11.57 36.97 34.93
N SER A 583 -10.91 37.47 35.97
CA SER A 583 -11.31 37.24 37.36
C SER A 583 -12.72 37.80 37.56
N LYS A 584 -13.74 37.01 37.23
CA LYS A 584 -15.09 37.22 37.76
C LYS A 584 -15.34 36.12 38.77
N SER A 585 -15.11 36.48 40.02
CA SER A 585 -15.63 35.80 41.20
C SER A 585 -17.15 35.56 41.02
N PRO A 586 -17.69 34.40 41.42
CA PRO A 586 -19.12 34.23 41.47
C PRO A 586 -19.66 35.12 42.60
N GLN A 587 -20.39 36.17 42.24
CA GLN A 587 -21.23 36.89 43.19
C GLN A 587 -22.51 36.09 43.41
N GLU A 588 -22.77 35.84 44.68
CA GLU A 588 -24.01 35.34 45.25
C GLU A 588 -25.22 36.14 44.75
N SER A 589 -26.25 35.43 44.27
CA SER A 589 -27.67 35.74 44.52
C SER A 589 -28.52 34.52 44.22
#